data_AF-A0A833ZCH0-F1
#
_entry.id   AF-A0A833ZCH0-F1
#
_cell.length_a   1.000
_cell.length_b   1.000
_cell.length_c   1.000
_cell.angle_alpha   90.00
_cell.angle_beta   90.00
_cell.angle_gamma   90.00
#
_symmetry.space_group_name_H-M   'P 1'
#
loop_
_entity.id
_entity.type
_entity.pdbx_description
1 polymer ?
#
loop_
_entity_poly.entity_id
_entity_poly.type
_entity_poly.pdbx_seq_one_letter_code
_entity_poly.pdbx_strand_id
1 'polypeptide(L)'
;MSMTYENFQSLESEKKSQRIRNGLHAPQVFLQHLCSGPRLFLLSLGLSLFLLVGICVVGSKSSKIQRDLETLRATYSNFTSNTEAEVQALHAQGGCLQETITSLKAVVENQGHQLQAARSLNDKVLSLESKLEKEQQELKAGYSDMVVRVQELARDLNSLSCQMAVLKSNGSQKTCCPVNWLEHEGSCYWFSSTGKPWPEAENYCQMANTRLVVINSRQEQKFLEQHTSSVDTWIGLTDQDGSWTWMDGTNYEKGFQFWSPQQPDNWNGHDLGGGEDCAHFMDSGQWDDNVYTRPFHWVWEKKLGRAR
;
A
#
# COMPACT_ATOMS: atom_id res chain seq x y z
N MET A 1 -49.78 -12.11 -57.48
CA MET A 1 -50.47 -13.41 -57.46
C MET A 1 -51.93 -13.13 -57.17
N SER A 2 -52.67 -12.86 -58.24
CA SER A 2 -54.14 -12.80 -58.26
C SER A 2 -54.63 -14.24 -58.41
N MET A 3 -55.72 -14.61 -57.75
CA MET A 3 -56.70 -15.54 -58.33
C MET A 3 -58.01 -15.44 -57.53
N THR A 4 -58.98 -14.87 -58.22
CA THR A 4 -60.41 -14.88 -57.93
C THR A 4 -61.09 -16.14 -58.48
N TYR A 5 -62.31 -16.36 -57.99
CA TYR A 5 -63.48 -16.95 -58.68
C TYR A 5 -63.64 -18.48 -58.65
N GLU A 6 -64.79 -18.96 -58.17
CA GLU A 6 -65.89 -19.29 -59.08
C GLU A 6 -67.26 -19.46 -58.39
N ASN A 7 -68.28 -19.11 -59.17
CA ASN A 7 -69.71 -19.21 -58.95
C ASN A 7 -70.23 -20.09 -60.10
N PHE A 8 -71.19 -21.00 -59.85
CA PHE A 8 -71.89 -21.71 -60.92
C PHE A 8 -73.39 -21.86 -60.61
N GLN A 9 -74.17 -21.37 -61.59
CA GLN A 9 -75.55 -21.63 -62.02
C GLN A 9 -75.87 -23.15 -62.14
N SER A 10 -77.08 -23.68 -62.36
CA SER A 10 -78.51 -23.29 -62.38
C SER A 10 -79.34 -24.55 -62.79
N LEU A 11 -80.69 -24.46 -62.69
CA LEU A 11 -81.73 -25.24 -63.45
C LEU A 11 -81.87 -26.75 -63.17
N GLU A 12 -83.00 -27.45 -63.30
CA GLU A 12 -84.45 -27.22 -63.48
C GLU A 12 -85.11 -28.62 -63.36
N SER A 13 -86.35 -28.76 -62.85
CA SER A 13 -87.22 -29.86 -63.33
C SER A 13 -88.71 -29.55 -63.07
N GLU A 14 -89.45 -29.36 -64.16
CA GLU A 14 -90.90 -29.55 -64.25
C GLU A 14 -91.24 -31.02 -64.56
N LYS A 15 -92.31 -31.57 -63.96
CA LYS A 15 -93.44 -32.11 -64.74
C LYS A 15 -94.67 -32.45 -63.91
N LYS A 16 -95.79 -32.31 -64.61
CA LYS A 16 -97.21 -32.28 -64.25
C LYS A 16 -97.93 -33.40 -65.01
N SER A 17 -98.94 -34.04 -64.42
CA SER A 17 -100.07 -34.73 -65.11
C SER A 17 -101.08 -35.17 -64.02
N GLN A 18 -102.34 -34.71 -63.89
CA GLN A 18 -103.45 -34.33 -64.78
C GLN A 18 -104.30 -35.50 -65.30
N ARG A 19 -105.57 -35.58 -64.87
CA ARG A 19 -106.80 -36.09 -65.57
C ARG A 19 -107.93 -36.31 -64.52
N ILE A 20 -109.24 -36.08 -64.70
CA ILE A 20 -110.12 -35.72 -65.82
C ILE A 20 -111.29 -34.88 -65.28
N ARG A 21 -111.78 -34.03 -66.18
CA ARG A 21 -112.90 -33.08 -66.11
C ARG A 21 -114.25 -33.79 -66.21
N ASN A 22 -115.29 -33.28 -65.53
CA ASN A 22 -116.57 -32.87 -66.13
C ASN A 22 -117.43 -32.19 -65.05
N GLY A 23 -117.87 -30.96 -65.33
CA GLY A 23 -118.71 -30.17 -64.42
C GLY A 23 -120.19 -30.24 -64.75
N LEU A 24 -120.99 -29.47 -64.01
CA LEU A 24 -122.15 -28.75 -64.53
C LEU A 24 -122.59 -27.65 -63.54
N HIS A 25 -123.26 -26.63 -64.08
CA HIS A 25 -123.54 -25.30 -63.54
C HIS A 25 -124.47 -25.22 -62.31
N ALA A 26 -124.35 -24.09 -61.59
CA ALA A 26 -125.05 -23.66 -60.36
C ALA A 26 -126.54 -23.27 -60.56
N PRO A 27 -127.31 -22.98 -59.48
CA PRO A 27 -127.27 -21.65 -58.83
C PRO A 27 -127.42 -21.59 -57.28
N GLN A 28 -126.75 -20.60 -56.64
CA GLN A 28 -127.25 -19.58 -55.66
C GLN A 28 -128.34 -19.94 -54.60
N VAL A 29 -128.40 -19.52 -53.31
CA VAL A 29 -127.80 -18.43 -52.47
C VAL A 29 -127.95 -18.81 -50.96
N PHE A 30 -127.22 -18.08 -50.09
CA PHE A 30 -127.57 -17.55 -48.74
C PHE A 30 -126.84 -18.20 -47.54
N LEU A 31 -125.61 -17.80 -47.22
CA LEU A 31 -125.12 -16.63 -46.45
C LEU A 31 -125.00 -16.85 -44.91
N GLN A 32 -123.73 -16.72 -44.46
CA GLN A 32 -123.22 -16.10 -43.23
C GLN A 32 -123.30 -16.84 -41.87
N HIS A 33 -122.12 -17.22 -41.35
CA HIS A 33 -121.61 -16.74 -40.05
C HIS A 33 -120.11 -17.12 -39.82
N LEU A 34 -119.20 -16.41 -40.49
CA LEU A 34 -117.83 -16.19 -40.01
C LEU A 34 -117.85 -14.86 -39.25
N CYS A 35 -117.89 -14.90 -37.91
CA CYS A 35 -117.46 -13.82 -37.01
C CYS A 35 -117.80 -14.17 -35.56
N SER A 36 -116.78 -14.44 -34.75
CA SER A 36 -116.77 -14.00 -33.35
C SER A 36 -115.46 -13.25 -33.13
N GLY A 37 -115.54 -11.92 -33.07
CA GLY A 37 -114.42 -11.01 -32.85
C GLY A 37 -113.41 -11.39 -31.75
N PRO A 38 -113.75 -12.09 -30.65
CA PRO A 38 -112.78 -12.33 -29.58
C PRO A 38 -111.59 -13.23 -29.97
N ARG A 39 -111.77 -14.27 -30.80
CA ARG A 39 -110.75 -15.31 -31.01
C ARG A 39 -109.60 -14.91 -31.95
N LEU A 40 -109.90 -14.18 -33.04
CA LEU A 40 -108.89 -13.62 -33.93
C LEU A 40 -108.12 -12.47 -33.27
N PHE A 41 -108.80 -11.68 -32.44
CA PHE A 41 -108.16 -10.67 -31.60
C PHE A 41 -107.19 -11.30 -30.61
N LEU A 42 -107.56 -12.41 -29.93
CA LEU A 42 -106.68 -13.09 -28.99
C LEU A 42 -105.43 -13.70 -29.65
N LEU A 43 -105.55 -14.28 -30.84
CA LEU A 43 -104.40 -14.80 -31.60
C LEU A 43 -103.47 -13.67 -32.07
N SER A 44 -104.03 -12.57 -32.57
CA SER A 44 -103.27 -11.37 -32.94
C SER A 44 -102.55 -10.74 -31.75
N LEU A 45 -103.23 -10.66 -30.59
CA LEU A 45 -102.66 -10.17 -29.35
C LEU A 45 -101.52 -11.06 -28.87
N GLY A 46 -101.69 -12.40 -28.94
CA GLY A 46 -100.66 -13.37 -28.60
C GLY A 46 -99.43 -13.28 -29.50
N LEU A 47 -99.61 -13.20 -30.83
CA LEU A 47 -98.51 -13.04 -31.77
C LEU A 47 -97.78 -11.70 -31.57
N SER A 48 -98.53 -10.62 -31.32
CA SER A 48 -97.99 -9.30 -31.03
C SER A 48 -97.17 -9.31 -29.72
N LEU A 49 -97.65 -10.01 -28.69
CA LEU A 49 -96.92 -10.20 -27.44
C LEU A 49 -95.62 -10.99 -27.63
N PHE A 50 -95.66 -12.08 -28.41
CA PHE A 50 -94.47 -12.86 -28.75
C PHE A 50 -93.44 -12.04 -29.52
N LEU A 51 -93.87 -11.22 -30.50
CA LEU A 51 -92.99 -10.32 -31.24
C LEU A 51 -92.38 -9.24 -30.33
N LEU A 52 -93.16 -8.66 -29.43
CA LEU A 52 -92.66 -7.71 -28.43
C LEU A 52 -91.60 -8.34 -27.53
N VAL A 53 -91.83 -9.56 -27.02
CA VAL A 53 -90.84 -10.29 -26.22
C VAL A 53 -89.58 -10.57 -27.04
N GLY A 54 -89.70 -11.00 -28.29
CA GLY A 54 -88.57 -11.22 -29.19
C GLY A 54 -87.73 -9.97 -29.42
N ILE A 55 -88.37 -8.82 -29.70
CA ILE A 55 -87.71 -7.52 -29.87
C ILE A 55 -87.04 -7.09 -28.56
N CYS A 56 -87.70 -7.26 -27.40
CA CYS A 56 -87.12 -6.96 -26.10
C CYS A 56 -85.89 -7.82 -25.79
N VAL A 57 -85.92 -9.12 -26.10
CA VAL A 57 -84.78 -10.03 -25.89
C VAL A 57 -83.62 -9.68 -26.83
N VAL A 58 -83.89 -9.42 -28.11
CA VAL A 58 -82.86 -9.01 -29.08
C VAL A 58 -82.27 -7.65 -28.70
N GLY A 59 -83.10 -6.67 -28.32
CA GLY A 59 -82.65 -5.37 -27.83
C GLY A 59 -81.86 -5.45 -26.53
N SER A 60 -82.27 -6.29 -25.58
CA SER A 60 -81.54 -6.57 -24.35
C SER A 60 -80.18 -7.23 -24.62
N LYS A 61 -80.12 -8.22 -25.53
CA LYS A 61 -78.86 -8.82 -25.96
C LYS A 61 -77.95 -7.81 -26.68
N SER A 62 -78.50 -7.01 -27.59
CA SER A 62 -77.75 -5.99 -28.32
C SER A 62 -77.18 -4.91 -27.39
N SER A 63 -77.99 -4.42 -26.43
CA SER A 63 -77.54 -3.46 -25.42
C SER A 63 -76.54 -4.04 -24.41
N LYS A 64 -76.65 -5.34 -24.10
CA LYS A 64 -75.62 -6.05 -23.33
C LYS A 64 -74.31 -6.15 -24.10
N ILE A 65 -74.35 -6.58 -25.36
CA ILE A 65 -73.18 -6.67 -26.24
C ILE A 65 -72.50 -5.31 -26.40
N GLN A 66 -73.27 -4.23 -26.57
CA GLN A 66 -72.72 -2.88 -26.68
C GLN A 66 -71.97 -2.47 -25.39
N ARG A 67 -72.55 -2.72 -24.21
CA ARG A 67 -71.89 -2.47 -22.92
C ARG A 67 -70.65 -3.33 -22.71
N ASP A 68 -70.71 -4.60 -23.10
CA ASP A 68 -69.56 -5.52 -23.00
C ASP A 68 -68.42 -5.05 -23.94
N LEU A 69 -68.75 -4.56 -25.14
CA LEU A 69 -67.79 -4.03 -26.11
C LEU A 69 -67.16 -2.71 -25.65
N GLU A 70 -67.94 -1.83 -25.01
CA GLU A 70 -67.42 -0.60 -24.38
C GLU A 70 -66.50 -0.92 -23.19
N THR A 71 -66.87 -1.91 -22.37
CA THR A 71 -66.05 -2.40 -21.25
C THR A 71 -64.75 -3.01 -21.76
N LEU A 72 -64.80 -3.82 -22.83
CA LEU A 72 -63.62 -4.41 -23.45
C LEU A 72 -62.72 -3.34 -24.07
N ARG A 73 -63.28 -2.34 -24.76
CA ARG A 73 -62.55 -1.20 -25.31
C ARG A 73 -61.81 -0.43 -24.21
N ALA A 74 -62.49 -0.16 -23.10
CA ALA A 74 -61.88 0.52 -21.95
C ALA A 74 -60.74 -0.31 -21.33
N THR A 75 -60.96 -1.62 -21.17
CA THR A 75 -59.96 -2.55 -20.62
C THR A 75 -58.73 -2.63 -21.53
N TYR A 76 -58.93 -2.75 -22.85
CA TYR A 76 -57.84 -2.78 -23.83
C TYR A 76 -57.07 -1.46 -23.88
N SER A 77 -57.77 -0.33 -23.85
CA SER A 77 -57.14 0.99 -23.81
C SER A 77 -56.31 1.17 -22.53
N ASN A 78 -56.82 0.73 -21.38
CA ASN A 78 -56.09 0.80 -20.11
C ASN A 78 -54.86 -0.11 -20.13
N PHE A 79 -55.01 -1.35 -20.60
CA PHE A 79 -53.90 -2.28 -20.77
C PHE A 79 -52.81 -1.73 -21.70
N THR A 80 -53.22 -1.15 -22.84
CA THR A 80 -52.29 -0.54 -23.81
C THR A 80 -51.54 0.62 -23.18
N SER A 81 -52.24 1.53 -22.49
CA SER A 81 -51.62 2.68 -21.82
C SER A 81 -50.68 2.26 -20.69
N ASN A 82 -51.04 1.25 -19.89
CA ASN A 82 -50.18 0.75 -18.82
C ASN A 82 -48.92 0.08 -19.39
N THR A 83 -49.08 -0.73 -20.45
CA THR A 83 -47.94 -1.37 -21.14
C THR A 83 -47.02 -0.33 -21.76
N GLU A 84 -47.56 0.71 -22.38
CA GLU A 84 -46.78 1.80 -22.96
C GLU A 84 -45.98 2.57 -21.88
N ALA A 85 -46.60 2.86 -20.73
CA ALA A 85 -45.93 3.50 -19.61
C ALA A 85 -44.79 2.62 -19.04
N GLU A 86 -45.01 1.31 -18.90
CA GLU A 86 -43.98 0.36 -18.46
C GLU A 86 -42.81 0.27 -19.46
N VAL A 87 -43.09 0.24 -20.77
CA VAL A 87 -42.05 0.23 -21.81
C VAL A 87 -41.26 1.54 -21.81
N GLN A 88 -41.91 2.68 -21.65
CA GLN A 88 -41.23 3.98 -21.54
C GLN A 88 -40.36 4.06 -20.28
N ALA A 89 -40.84 3.57 -19.15
CA ALA A 89 -40.07 3.50 -17.90
C ALA A 89 -38.84 2.60 -18.04
N LEU A 90 -38.99 1.42 -18.66
CA LEU A 90 -37.88 0.52 -18.96
C LEU A 90 -36.86 1.15 -19.92
N HIS A 91 -37.33 1.89 -20.93
CA HIS A 91 -36.44 2.60 -21.84
C HIS A 91 -35.64 3.70 -21.11
N ALA A 92 -36.29 4.49 -20.25
CA ALA A 92 -35.64 5.50 -19.45
C ALA A 92 -34.59 4.88 -18.49
N GLN A 93 -34.93 3.76 -17.85
CA GLN A 93 -34.00 3.01 -17.01
C GLN A 93 -32.81 2.47 -17.82
N GLY A 94 -33.04 1.96 -19.03
CA GLY A 94 -31.98 1.55 -19.96
C GLY A 94 -31.05 2.69 -20.35
N GLY A 95 -31.59 3.89 -20.56
CA GLY A 95 -30.80 5.10 -20.82
C GLY A 95 -29.89 5.48 -19.64
N CYS A 96 -30.44 5.49 -18.42
CA CYS A 96 -29.66 5.77 -17.21
C CYS A 96 -28.56 4.72 -16.95
N LEU A 97 -28.86 3.44 -17.21
CA LEU A 97 -27.85 2.38 -17.13
C LEU A 97 -26.73 2.58 -18.16
N GLN A 98 -27.07 2.98 -19.38
CA GLN A 98 -26.09 3.25 -20.44
C GLN A 98 -25.15 4.42 -20.08
N GLU A 99 -25.66 5.47 -19.46
CA GLU A 99 -24.85 6.59 -18.94
C GLU A 99 -23.88 6.10 -17.84
N THR A 100 -24.38 5.27 -16.92
CA THR A 100 -23.58 4.68 -15.85
C THR A 100 -22.45 3.81 -16.41
N ILE A 101 -22.74 2.97 -17.42
CA ILE A 101 -21.73 2.15 -18.11
C ILE A 101 -20.68 3.02 -18.79
N THR A 102 -21.10 4.10 -19.45
CA THR A 102 -20.19 5.03 -20.13
C THR A 102 -19.27 5.73 -19.13
N SER A 103 -19.81 6.17 -18.00
CA SER A 103 -19.05 6.77 -16.90
C SER A 103 -18.03 5.77 -16.30
N LEU A 104 -18.48 4.55 -16.00
CA LEU A 104 -17.61 3.48 -15.48
C LEU A 104 -16.48 3.14 -16.44
N LYS A 105 -16.75 3.07 -17.76
CA LYS A 105 -15.73 2.83 -18.77
C LYS A 105 -14.64 3.90 -18.73
N ALA A 106 -15.01 5.18 -18.66
CA ALA A 106 -14.06 6.27 -18.57
C ALA A 106 -13.20 6.20 -17.30
N VAL A 107 -13.79 5.80 -16.16
CA VAL A 107 -13.05 5.59 -14.90
C VAL A 107 -12.02 4.46 -15.05
N VAL A 108 -12.40 3.34 -15.67
CA VAL A 108 -11.50 2.19 -15.88
C VAL A 108 -10.33 2.57 -16.81
N GLU A 109 -10.59 3.30 -17.89
CA GLU A 109 -9.54 3.79 -18.80
C GLU A 109 -8.57 4.72 -18.06
N ASN A 110 -9.09 5.66 -17.25
CA ASN A 110 -8.26 6.55 -16.43
C ASN A 110 -7.41 5.78 -15.40
N GLN A 111 -7.98 4.77 -14.74
CA GLN A 111 -7.21 3.90 -13.83
C GLN A 111 -6.10 3.13 -14.55
N GLY A 112 -6.33 2.69 -15.79
CA GLY A 112 -5.31 2.07 -16.64
C GLY A 112 -4.12 3.00 -16.88
N HIS A 113 -4.38 4.27 -17.21
CA HIS A 113 -3.33 5.27 -17.39
C HIS A 113 -2.55 5.54 -16.09
N GLN A 114 -3.24 5.66 -14.95
CA GLN A 114 -2.58 5.83 -13.66
C GLN A 114 -1.70 4.64 -13.29
N LEU A 115 -2.16 3.41 -13.54
CA LEU A 115 -1.37 2.20 -13.29
C LEU A 115 -0.11 2.16 -14.15
N GLN A 116 -0.19 2.58 -15.41
CA GLN A 116 0.97 2.66 -16.29
C GLN A 116 1.97 3.73 -15.81
N ALA A 117 1.49 4.88 -15.37
CA ALA A 117 2.33 5.92 -14.77
C ALA A 117 3.02 5.42 -13.50
N ALA A 118 2.29 4.70 -12.63
CA ALA A 118 2.83 4.10 -11.41
C ALA A 118 3.92 3.06 -11.71
N ARG A 119 3.73 2.23 -12.75
CA ARG A 119 4.76 1.28 -13.21
C ARG A 119 6.01 2.00 -13.72
N SER A 120 5.84 3.04 -14.54
CA SER A 120 6.97 3.84 -15.02
C SER A 120 7.73 4.53 -13.88
N LEU A 121 6.99 5.00 -12.85
CA LEU A 121 7.61 5.55 -11.65
C LEU A 121 8.39 4.48 -10.89
N ASN A 122 7.84 3.28 -10.73
CA ASN A 122 8.51 2.17 -10.07
C ASN A 122 9.81 1.79 -10.78
N ASP A 123 9.82 1.73 -12.12
CA ASP A 123 11.03 1.45 -12.90
C ASP A 123 12.12 2.52 -12.68
N LYS A 124 11.71 3.80 -12.54
CA LYS A 124 12.65 4.88 -12.20
C LYS A 124 13.21 4.75 -10.78
N VAL A 125 12.38 4.34 -9.81
CA VAL A 125 12.82 4.10 -8.43
C VAL A 125 13.87 2.99 -8.40
N LEU A 126 13.60 1.84 -9.04
CA LEU A 126 14.57 0.73 -9.14
C LEU A 126 15.88 1.16 -9.83
N SER A 127 15.80 2.01 -10.86
CA SER A 127 16.99 2.56 -11.51
C SER A 127 17.81 3.47 -10.57
N LEU A 128 17.14 4.28 -9.76
CA LEU A 128 17.79 5.15 -8.78
C LEU A 128 18.43 4.35 -7.65
N GLU A 129 17.76 3.32 -7.14
CA GLU A 129 18.29 2.41 -6.13
C GLU A 129 19.59 1.75 -6.61
N SER A 130 19.58 1.18 -7.82
CA SER A 130 20.79 0.57 -8.40
C SER A 130 21.94 1.57 -8.59
N LYS A 131 21.64 2.83 -8.96
CA LYS A 131 22.67 3.88 -9.06
C LYS A 131 23.24 4.24 -7.69
N LEU A 132 22.39 4.37 -6.68
CA LEU A 132 22.81 4.69 -5.32
C LEU A 132 23.71 3.59 -4.73
N GLU A 133 23.35 2.33 -4.93
CA GLU A 133 24.17 1.18 -4.51
C GLU A 133 25.55 1.21 -5.17
N LYS A 134 25.59 1.51 -6.48
CA LYS A 134 26.84 1.62 -7.22
C LYS A 134 27.71 2.77 -6.69
N GLU A 135 27.14 3.95 -6.47
CA GLU A 135 27.85 5.10 -5.90
C GLU A 135 28.37 4.81 -4.49
N GLN A 136 27.59 4.14 -3.64
CA GLN A 136 28.04 3.71 -2.32
C GLN A 136 29.22 2.74 -2.39
N GLN A 137 29.19 1.79 -3.33
CA GLN A 137 30.28 0.84 -3.52
C GLN A 137 31.56 1.52 -4.04
N GLU A 138 31.43 2.44 -5.01
CA GLU A 138 32.55 3.23 -5.54
C GLU A 138 33.14 4.13 -4.45
N LEU A 139 32.30 4.80 -3.65
CA LEU A 139 32.74 5.63 -2.53
C LEU A 139 33.48 4.79 -1.47
N LYS A 140 32.95 3.62 -1.11
CA LYS A 140 33.58 2.71 -0.14
C LYS A 140 34.93 2.21 -0.65
N ALA A 141 35.02 1.84 -1.93
CA ALA A 141 36.28 1.42 -2.55
C ALA A 141 37.30 2.57 -2.59
N GLY A 142 36.87 3.76 -3.00
CA GLY A 142 37.70 4.96 -3.01
C GLY A 142 38.20 5.35 -1.62
N TYR A 143 37.33 5.27 -0.61
CA TYR A 143 37.72 5.49 0.79
C TYR A 143 38.75 4.46 1.25
N SER A 144 38.56 3.18 0.93
CA SER A 144 39.52 2.13 1.27
C SER A 144 40.89 2.35 0.61
N ASP A 145 40.93 2.74 -0.68
CA ASP A 145 42.18 3.06 -1.38
C ASP A 145 42.88 4.28 -0.75
N MET A 146 42.11 5.33 -0.45
CA MET A 146 42.61 6.54 0.20
C MET A 146 43.22 6.23 1.57
N VAL A 147 42.54 5.40 2.37
CA VAL A 147 43.05 4.97 3.68
C VAL A 147 44.39 4.26 3.55
N VAL A 148 44.56 3.36 2.57
CA VAL A 148 45.84 2.68 2.32
C VAL A 148 46.94 3.66 1.95
N ARG A 149 46.67 4.60 1.03
CA ARG A 149 47.65 5.63 0.64
C ARG A 149 48.07 6.52 1.81
N VAL A 150 47.11 6.91 2.66
CA VAL A 150 47.40 7.70 3.87
C VAL A 150 48.26 6.91 4.86
N GLN A 151 48.00 5.61 5.02
CA GLN A 151 48.86 4.76 5.86
C GLN A 151 50.27 4.62 5.32
N GLU A 152 50.43 4.45 4.01
CA GLU A 152 51.75 4.40 3.35
C GLU A 152 52.52 5.69 3.57
N LEU A 153 51.87 6.84 3.30
CA LEU A 153 52.46 8.16 3.56
C LEU A 153 52.84 8.32 5.04
N ALA A 154 52.00 7.87 5.96
CA ALA A 154 52.31 7.92 7.38
C ALA A 154 53.53 7.06 7.74
N ARG A 155 53.67 5.86 7.15
CA ARG A 155 54.86 5.00 7.34
C ARG A 155 56.13 5.67 6.82
N ASP A 156 56.07 6.29 5.64
CA ASP A 156 57.21 6.97 5.04
C ASP A 156 57.63 8.20 5.85
N LEU A 157 56.66 9.01 6.29
CA LEU A 157 56.89 10.14 7.18
C LEU A 157 57.50 9.70 8.52
N ASN A 158 57.02 8.59 9.09
CA ASN A 158 57.60 8.00 10.30
C ASN A 158 59.05 7.57 10.09
N SER A 159 59.34 6.90 8.96
CA SER A 159 60.70 6.48 8.61
C SER A 159 61.64 7.68 8.50
N LEU A 160 61.21 8.75 7.81
CA LEU A 160 62.00 9.96 7.65
C LEU A 160 62.22 10.68 8.99
N SER A 161 61.16 10.82 9.81
CA SER A 161 61.24 11.37 11.16
C SER A 161 62.25 10.61 12.03
N CYS A 162 62.22 9.28 11.95
CA CYS A 162 63.17 8.40 12.62
C CYS A 162 64.62 8.66 12.18
N GLN A 163 64.86 8.69 10.87
CA GLN A 163 66.19 8.97 10.32
C GLN A 163 66.71 10.33 10.80
N MET A 164 65.86 11.36 10.81
CA MET A 164 66.23 12.67 11.35
C MET A 164 66.58 12.62 12.84
N ALA A 165 65.86 11.86 13.66
CA ALA A 165 66.14 11.69 15.08
C ALA A 165 67.47 10.96 15.34
N VAL A 166 67.75 9.90 14.56
CA VAL A 166 69.03 9.18 14.61
C VAL A 166 70.20 10.12 14.27
N LEU A 167 70.05 10.94 13.23
CA LEU A 167 71.07 11.92 12.84
C LEU A 167 71.29 12.98 13.92
N LYS A 168 70.23 13.54 14.51
CA LYS A 168 70.33 14.53 15.60
C LYS A 168 70.98 13.97 16.87
N SER A 169 70.80 12.69 17.14
CA SER A 169 71.37 12.02 18.32
C SER A 169 72.76 11.44 18.09
N ASN A 170 73.41 11.72 16.95
CA ASN A 170 74.68 11.11 16.54
C ASN A 170 74.66 9.57 16.62
N GLY A 171 73.52 8.94 16.34
CA GLY A 171 73.35 7.49 16.36
C GLY A 171 73.10 6.88 17.75
N SER A 172 72.91 7.69 18.80
CA SER A 172 72.62 7.20 20.16
C SER A 172 71.20 6.62 20.28
N GLN A 173 70.22 7.17 19.59
CA GLN A 173 68.81 6.75 19.67
C GLN A 173 68.45 5.80 18.52
N LYS A 174 68.16 4.52 18.81
CA LYS A 174 67.82 3.47 17.82
C LYS A 174 66.31 3.33 17.53
N THR A 175 65.45 3.98 18.32
CA THR A 175 63.99 3.86 18.24
C THR A 175 63.32 5.22 18.31
N CYS A 176 62.26 5.40 17.53
CA CYS A 176 61.58 6.68 17.33
C CYS A 176 60.06 6.51 17.42
N CYS A 177 59.37 7.59 17.80
CA CYS A 177 57.92 7.64 17.74
C CYS A 177 57.43 8.04 16.35
N PRO A 178 56.23 7.58 15.96
CA PRO A 178 55.57 8.07 14.75
C PRO A 178 55.43 9.60 14.74
N VAL A 179 55.27 10.20 13.57
CA VAL A 179 54.98 11.62 13.40
C VAL A 179 53.69 11.97 14.12
N ASN A 180 53.69 13.10 14.82
CA ASN A 180 52.62 13.57 15.70
C ASN A 180 52.37 12.70 16.94
N TRP A 181 53.30 11.79 17.29
CA TRP A 181 53.30 11.10 18.56
C TRP A 181 54.39 11.69 19.46
N LEU A 182 54.10 11.77 20.76
CA LEU A 182 55.03 12.26 21.76
C LEU A 182 55.74 11.07 22.42
N GLU A 183 57.06 11.18 22.62
CA GLU A 183 57.84 10.18 23.34
C GLU A 183 57.87 10.52 24.83
N HIS A 184 57.58 9.53 25.67
CA HIS A 184 57.75 9.63 27.11
C HIS A 184 58.09 8.26 27.70
N GLU A 185 59.20 8.18 28.44
CA GLU A 185 59.67 7.00 29.16
C GLU A 185 59.67 5.70 28.32
N GLY A 186 60.13 5.77 27.07
CA GLY A 186 60.22 4.60 26.19
C GLY A 186 58.89 4.14 25.59
N SER A 187 57.88 5.00 25.59
CA SER A 187 56.59 4.79 24.93
C SER A 187 56.21 6.00 24.09
N CYS A 188 55.38 5.78 23.08
CA CYS A 188 54.87 6.82 22.19
C CYS A 188 53.39 7.02 22.45
N TYR A 189 52.94 8.28 22.49
CA TYR A 189 51.56 8.65 22.79
C TYR A 189 50.97 9.52 21.69
N TRP A 190 49.73 9.24 21.29
CA TRP A 190 48.97 10.06 20.37
C TRP A 190 47.64 10.45 20.99
N PHE A 191 47.34 11.74 20.92
CA PHE A 191 46.17 12.35 21.54
C PHE A 191 45.17 12.71 20.46
N SER A 192 43.93 12.24 20.60
CA SER A 192 42.89 12.53 19.63
C SER A 192 42.48 14.00 19.67
N SER A 193 42.10 14.54 18.51
CA SER A 193 41.50 15.87 18.37
C SER A 193 39.96 15.83 18.29
N THR A 194 39.37 14.63 18.37
CA THR A 194 37.92 14.40 18.22
C THR A 194 37.47 13.37 19.26
N GLY A 195 36.15 13.31 19.50
CA GLY A 195 35.54 12.35 20.41
C GLY A 195 34.96 11.12 19.70
N LYS A 196 35.07 9.95 20.33
CA LYS A 196 34.51 8.66 19.86
C LYS A 196 34.01 7.80 21.03
N PRO A 197 33.02 6.92 20.79
CA PRO A 197 32.69 5.83 21.71
C PRO A 197 33.94 4.98 22.02
N TRP A 198 34.03 4.45 23.24
CA TRP A 198 35.20 3.67 23.67
C TRP A 198 35.54 2.50 22.74
N PRO A 199 34.57 1.68 22.24
CA PRO A 199 34.88 0.58 21.31
C PRO A 199 35.43 1.06 19.96
N GLU A 200 35.04 2.27 19.52
CA GLU A 200 35.61 2.86 18.31
C GLU A 200 37.01 3.43 18.54
N ALA A 201 37.25 3.99 19.73
CA ALA A 201 38.54 4.51 20.15
C ALA A 201 39.57 3.39 20.38
N GLU A 202 39.11 2.23 20.83
CA GLU A 202 39.91 1.00 20.92
C GLU A 202 40.39 0.54 19.53
N ASN A 203 39.54 0.68 18.50
CA ASN A 203 39.64 -0.05 17.23
C ASN A 203 41.08 -0.24 16.72
N TYR A 204 41.54 -1.49 16.81
CA TYR A 204 42.92 -1.97 16.70
C TYR A 204 43.52 -1.94 15.27
N CYS A 205 42.81 -1.42 14.27
CA CYS A 205 42.92 -2.01 12.94
C CYS A 205 44.06 -1.53 12.01
N GLN A 206 44.94 -0.57 12.35
CA GLN A 206 45.87 -0.04 11.32
C GLN A 206 47.31 0.25 11.73
N MET A 207 47.63 0.37 13.03
CA MET A 207 48.99 0.62 13.48
C MET A 207 49.42 -0.54 14.37
N ALA A 208 50.10 -1.53 13.78
CA ALA A 208 50.60 -2.69 14.52
C ALA A 208 51.19 -2.28 15.89
N ASN A 209 50.60 -2.84 16.96
CA ASN A 209 51.00 -2.67 18.36
C ASN A 209 50.63 -1.31 19.01
N THR A 210 49.53 -0.68 18.62
CA THR A 210 48.92 0.46 19.34
C THR A 210 47.72 -0.01 20.16
N ARG A 211 47.45 0.67 21.28
CA ARG A 211 46.31 0.41 22.17
C ARG A 211 45.89 1.70 22.86
N LEU A 212 44.70 1.74 23.46
CA LEU A 212 44.38 2.79 24.43
C LEU A 212 45.40 2.77 25.58
N VAL A 213 45.75 3.95 26.10
CA VAL A 213 46.85 4.11 27.04
C VAL A 213 46.65 3.31 28.33
N VAL A 214 47.72 2.63 28.77
CA VAL A 214 47.79 1.92 30.05
C VAL A 214 48.67 2.70 31.00
N ILE A 215 48.13 3.14 32.14
CA ILE A 215 48.83 4.05 33.05
C ILE A 215 49.50 3.25 34.17
N ASN A 216 50.83 3.25 34.17
CA ASN A 216 51.66 2.40 35.02
C ASN A 216 52.30 3.16 36.19
N SER A 217 52.32 4.49 36.16
CA SER A 217 53.03 5.30 37.15
C SER A 217 52.42 6.69 37.34
N ARG A 218 52.79 7.34 38.46
CA ARG A 218 52.41 8.75 38.71
C ARG A 218 53.07 9.72 37.73
N GLN A 219 54.24 9.37 37.20
CA GLN A 219 54.97 10.17 36.21
C GLN A 219 54.23 10.15 34.87
N GLU A 220 53.81 8.97 34.43
CA GLU A 220 53.01 8.77 33.22
C GLU A 220 51.65 9.48 33.34
N GLN A 221 50.97 9.33 34.48
CA GLN A 221 49.74 10.05 34.81
C GLN A 221 49.90 11.57 34.62
N LYS A 222 50.95 12.17 35.21
CA LYS A 222 51.20 13.62 35.08
C LYS A 222 51.52 14.04 33.65
N PHE A 223 52.24 13.21 32.90
CA PHE A 223 52.51 13.47 31.50
C PHE A 223 51.20 13.51 30.69
N LEU A 224 50.29 12.57 30.93
CA LEU A 224 48.99 12.53 30.26
C LEU A 224 48.12 13.73 30.63
N GLU A 225 48.01 14.08 31.92
CA GLU A 225 47.29 15.26 32.42
C GLU A 225 47.70 16.56 31.71
N GLN A 226 49.00 16.72 31.42
CA GLN A 226 49.52 17.92 30.74
C GLN A 226 49.09 18.03 29.28
N HIS A 227 48.69 16.93 28.64
CA HIS A 227 48.42 16.85 27.21
C HIS A 227 46.94 16.58 26.87
N THR A 228 46.14 16.08 27.80
CA THR A 228 44.68 15.89 27.62
C THR A 228 43.88 17.19 27.79
N SER A 229 44.53 18.31 28.15
CA SER A 229 43.94 19.66 28.15
C SER A 229 42.65 19.80 28.97
N SER A 230 42.48 19.01 30.04
CA SER A 230 41.26 18.98 30.87
C SER A 230 39.99 18.57 30.10
N VAL A 231 40.12 17.73 29.08
CA VAL A 231 39.01 17.18 28.30
C VAL A 231 38.79 15.72 28.67
N ASP A 232 37.52 15.29 28.74
CA ASP A 232 37.20 13.88 29.00
C ASP A 232 37.84 12.98 27.94
N THR A 233 38.67 12.05 28.42
CA THR A 233 39.57 11.28 27.55
C THR A 233 39.64 9.81 27.96
N TRP A 234 39.18 8.91 27.09
CA TRP A 234 39.24 7.46 27.28
C TRP A 234 40.67 6.95 27.49
N ILE A 235 40.78 6.01 28.42
CA ILE A 235 42.00 5.23 28.70
C ILE A 235 41.72 3.73 28.48
N GLY A 236 42.79 2.92 28.44
CA GLY A 236 42.72 1.49 28.16
C GLY A 236 42.32 0.64 29.36
N LEU A 237 41.33 1.08 30.13
CA LEU A 237 40.84 0.42 31.34
C LEU A 237 39.31 0.25 31.26
N THR A 238 38.84 -0.98 31.44
CA THR A 238 37.42 -1.35 31.33
C THR A 238 37.09 -2.52 32.25
N ASP A 239 35.85 -2.61 32.70
CA ASP A 239 35.29 -3.74 33.45
C ASP A 239 34.06 -4.37 32.77
N GLN A 240 33.94 -4.24 31.44
CA GLN A 240 32.88 -4.90 30.64
C GLN A 240 32.74 -6.42 30.90
N ASP A 241 33.85 -7.09 31.27
CA ASP A 241 33.88 -8.52 31.62
C ASP A 241 33.62 -8.79 33.12
N GLY A 242 33.18 -7.78 33.89
CA GLY A 242 32.82 -7.85 35.30
C GLY A 242 33.95 -7.52 36.29
N SER A 243 35.14 -7.20 35.82
CA SER A 243 36.26 -6.74 36.65
C SER A 243 37.19 -5.81 35.88
N TRP A 244 37.73 -4.79 36.54
CA TRP A 244 38.65 -3.84 35.93
C TRP A 244 39.90 -4.50 35.35
N THR A 245 40.10 -4.31 34.05
CA THR A 245 41.22 -4.86 33.30
C THR A 245 41.86 -3.81 32.41
N TRP A 246 43.19 -3.78 32.41
CA TRP A 246 43.97 -3.00 31.45
C TRP A 246 44.07 -3.77 30.13
N MET A 247 43.99 -3.06 29.02
CA MET A 247 44.00 -3.65 27.66
C MET A 247 45.26 -4.43 27.31
N ASP A 248 46.34 -4.29 28.08
CA ASP A 248 47.57 -5.06 27.91
C ASP A 248 47.78 -6.22 28.89
N GLY A 249 46.78 -6.48 29.73
CA GLY A 249 46.83 -7.51 30.77
C GLY A 249 47.65 -7.10 32.00
N THR A 250 48.08 -5.83 32.12
CA THR A 250 48.67 -5.33 33.36
C THR A 250 47.71 -5.55 34.53
N ASN A 251 48.23 -6.07 35.64
CA ASN A 251 47.42 -6.42 36.79
C ASN A 251 46.87 -5.15 37.46
N TYR A 252 45.56 -4.93 37.36
CA TYR A 252 44.87 -3.76 37.92
C TYR A 252 45.04 -3.63 39.44
N GLU A 253 44.82 -4.72 40.19
CA GLU A 253 44.86 -4.74 41.67
C GLU A 253 46.22 -4.37 42.26
N LYS A 254 47.30 -4.69 41.55
CA LYS A 254 48.68 -4.38 41.96
C LYS A 254 49.24 -3.14 41.26
N GLY A 255 48.48 -2.57 40.34
CA GLY A 255 48.90 -1.48 39.47
C GLY A 255 48.75 -0.10 40.09
N PHE A 256 49.11 0.91 39.31
CA PHE A 256 48.82 2.31 39.63
C PHE A 256 47.31 2.56 39.46
N GLN A 257 46.72 3.30 40.39
CA GLN A 257 45.31 3.70 40.36
C GLN A 257 45.20 5.18 40.73
N PHE A 258 44.31 5.91 40.04
CA PHE A 258 44.14 7.36 40.26
C PHE A 258 42.69 7.82 40.07
N TRP A 259 41.75 7.04 40.59
CA TRP A 259 40.32 7.36 40.61
C TRP A 259 40.01 8.65 41.37
N SER A 260 38.95 9.33 40.91
CA SER A 260 38.30 10.39 41.65
C SER A 260 37.79 9.90 43.01
N PRO A 261 37.64 10.78 44.02
CA PRO A 261 36.91 10.41 45.22
C PRO A 261 35.51 9.88 44.88
N GLN A 262 35.20 8.68 45.38
CA GLN A 262 33.95 7.93 45.16
C GLN A 262 33.88 7.13 43.85
N GLN A 263 34.90 7.19 42.99
CA GLN A 263 34.97 6.37 41.77
C GLN A 263 35.85 5.12 41.93
N PRO A 264 35.60 4.06 41.15
CA PRO A 264 34.45 3.88 40.26
C PRO A 264 33.16 3.52 41.00
N ASP A 265 32.01 4.02 40.54
CA ASP A 265 30.71 3.86 41.22
C ASP A 265 29.67 3.07 40.42
N ASN A 266 29.97 2.75 39.16
CA ASN A 266 29.09 2.05 38.21
C ASN A 266 27.69 2.67 38.18
N TRP A 267 27.62 4.00 38.06
CA TRP A 267 26.37 4.74 38.15
C TRP A 267 25.38 4.31 37.07
N ASN A 268 24.11 4.11 37.44
CA ASN A 268 23.05 3.65 36.53
C ASN A 268 21.93 4.68 36.33
N GLY A 269 22.13 5.93 36.78
CA GLY A 269 21.11 6.98 36.75
C GLY A 269 21.07 7.79 35.44
N HIS A 270 21.80 7.38 34.40
CA HIS A 270 21.93 8.10 33.12
C HIS A 270 20.86 7.74 32.06
N ASP A 271 19.84 6.94 32.38
CA ASP A 271 18.74 6.51 31.47
C ASP A 271 19.17 5.77 30.18
N LEU A 272 20.44 5.37 30.06
CA LEU A 272 20.96 4.63 28.89
C LEU A 272 20.89 3.11 29.04
N GLY A 273 20.51 2.62 30.24
CA GLY A 273 20.52 1.21 30.59
C GLY A 273 21.94 0.70 30.89
N GLY A 274 22.05 -0.25 31.82
CA GLY A 274 23.36 -0.68 32.34
C GLY A 274 23.94 0.34 33.33
N GLY A 275 25.23 0.23 33.59
CA GLY A 275 26.00 1.25 34.30
C GLY A 275 27.20 1.71 33.47
N GLU A 276 28.35 1.88 34.11
CA GLU A 276 29.50 2.58 33.56
C GLU A 276 30.74 1.67 33.51
N ASP A 277 31.09 1.21 32.30
CA ASP A 277 32.04 0.09 32.15
C ASP A 277 33.44 0.49 31.61
N CYS A 278 33.68 1.78 31.37
CA CYS A 278 34.91 2.27 30.72
C CYS A 278 35.49 3.47 31.46
N ALA A 279 36.78 3.44 31.76
CA ALA A 279 37.45 4.53 32.47
C ALA A 279 37.91 5.65 31.52
N HIS A 280 37.80 6.89 31.98
CA HIS A 280 38.38 8.07 31.33
C HIS A 280 39.06 9.01 32.32
N PHE A 281 39.95 9.86 31.81
CA PHE A 281 40.35 11.09 32.50
C PHE A 281 39.18 12.07 32.54
N MET A 282 38.94 12.68 33.69
CA MET A 282 38.11 13.88 33.79
C MET A 282 38.95 15.15 33.59
N ASP A 283 38.29 16.30 33.60
CA ASP A 283 38.90 17.64 33.63
C ASP A 283 39.96 17.82 34.74
N SER A 284 39.75 17.20 35.91
CA SER A 284 40.65 17.25 37.05
C SER A 284 41.90 16.37 36.90
N GLY A 285 41.97 15.54 35.86
CA GLY A 285 43.02 14.55 35.66
C GLY A 285 42.83 13.23 36.40
N GLN A 286 41.89 13.15 37.35
CA GLN A 286 41.53 11.88 37.99
C GLN A 286 40.61 11.05 37.10
N TRP A 287 40.47 9.77 37.42
CA TRP A 287 39.69 8.84 36.61
C TRP A 287 38.24 8.72 37.09
N ASP A 288 37.36 8.49 36.13
CA ASP A 288 35.92 8.24 36.28
C ASP A 288 35.55 7.08 35.37
N ASP A 289 34.65 6.20 35.81
CA ASP A 289 34.00 5.23 34.95
C ASP A 289 32.82 5.90 34.26
N ASN A 290 32.61 5.58 32.98
CA ASN A 290 31.50 6.16 32.24
C ASN A 290 30.94 5.20 31.18
N VAL A 291 29.76 5.55 30.66
CA VAL A 291 29.07 4.77 29.65
C VAL A 291 29.88 4.74 28.36
N TYR A 292 30.27 3.55 27.93
CA TYR A 292 31.18 3.32 26.78
C TYR A 292 30.71 3.94 25.46
N THR A 293 29.41 4.26 25.33
CA THR A 293 28.84 4.89 24.13
C THR A 293 29.11 6.40 24.05
N ARG A 294 29.59 7.03 25.13
CA ARG A 294 29.85 8.49 25.11
C ARG A 294 31.02 8.83 24.19
N PRO A 295 30.91 9.92 23.41
CA PRO A 295 31.99 10.38 22.56
C PRO A 295 33.01 11.20 23.36
N PHE A 296 34.08 10.55 23.82
CA PHE A 296 35.22 11.21 24.47
C PHE A 296 36.46 11.18 23.60
N HIS A 297 37.39 12.09 23.89
CA HIS A 297 38.73 12.02 23.31
C HIS A 297 39.39 10.70 23.74
N TRP A 298 40.52 10.34 23.14
CA TRP A 298 41.26 9.15 23.57
C TRP A 298 42.76 9.33 23.38
N VAL A 299 43.53 8.57 24.14
CA VAL A 299 44.98 8.49 23.97
C VAL A 299 45.38 7.09 23.56
N TRP A 300 46.13 6.99 22.48
CA TRP A 300 46.83 5.76 22.12
C TRP A 300 48.25 5.74 22.65
N GLU A 301 48.69 4.56 23.05
CA GLU A 301 50.02 4.25 23.51
C GLU A 301 50.65 3.16 22.62
N LYS A 302 51.94 3.29 22.36
CA LYS A 302 52.78 2.27 21.73
C LYS A 302 54.12 2.18 22.45
N LYS A 303 54.41 1.03 23.06
CA LYS A 303 55.74 0.77 23.65
C LYS A 303 56.81 0.75 22.56
N LEU A 304 57.94 1.42 22.79
CA LEU A 304 59.13 1.27 21.96
C LEU A 304 59.79 -0.07 22.28
N GLY A 305 60.09 -0.87 21.24
CA GLY A 305 60.82 -2.12 21.43
C GLY A 305 62.20 -1.84 22.01
N ARG A 306 62.61 -2.54 23.07
CA ARG A 306 64.00 -2.49 23.54
C ARG A 306 64.91 -2.98 22.41
N ALA A 307 65.87 -2.16 21.99
CA ALA A 307 66.93 -2.61 21.11
C ALA A 307 67.62 -3.81 21.79
N ARG A 308 67.53 -4.99 21.17
CA ARG A 308 68.31 -6.16 21.58
C ARG A 308 69.79 -5.96 21.26
#